data_AF-A0A7J0BNU3-F1
#
_entry.id   AF-A0A7J0BNU3-F1
#
_cell.length_a   1.000
_cell.length_b   1.000
_cell.length_c   1.000
_cell.angle_alpha   90.00
_cell.angle_beta   90.00
_cell.angle_gamma   90.00
#
_symmetry.space_group_name_H-M   'P 1'
#
loop_
_entity.id
_entity.type
_entity.pdbx_description
1 polymer ?
#
loop_
_entity_poly.entity_id
_entity_poly.type
_entity_poly.pdbx_seq_one_letter_code
_entity_poly.pdbx_strand_id
1 'polypeptide(L)'
;MWYETPPADGRFTSPPPATRDAARVAAFAEAVAAEASDLTHGGIPEERLVLLREHLVPGATSFVVSYSELGVEEAPGGKVLSVDVQVNRDAVRQELRRLGIPATLSVPVGYKPVYGTLPSEAWEALGRLHVLYGVRPDSGARLELRLEYANKLWAISLHDGAGAPRFAQAAKLEEAWNKAWGSLFAAQAASSVQTSSVVLGVEGWFTPDGVEAFDTMLLEWTDVLDGVSLQDVRMESAGISGRWTVTVLDKARLESRLAEYAANRRLSYSLKDR
;
A
#
# COMPACT_ATOMS: atom_id res chain seq x y z
N MET A 1 3.71 32.91 6.94
CA MET A 1 3.78 31.56 7.54
C MET A 1 2.61 30.78 6.98
N TRP A 2 2.84 29.64 6.33
CA TRP A 2 1.81 28.86 5.65
C TRP A 2 1.46 27.63 6.47
N TYR A 3 0.20 27.20 6.45
CA TYR A 3 -0.27 25.98 7.11
C TYR A 3 -1.11 25.14 6.14
N GLU A 4 -1.18 23.84 6.42
CA GLU A 4 -2.23 22.96 5.92
C GLU A 4 -3.45 23.01 6.83
N THR A 5 -4.57 22.50 6.34
CA THR A 5 -5.80 22.26 7.11
C THR A 5 -5.44 21.67 8.49
N PRO A 6 -5.80 22.32 9.61
CA PRO A 6 -5.34 21.89 10.91
C PRO A 6 -5.89 20.51 11.25
N PRO A 7 -5.08 19.58 11.78
CA PRO A 7 -5.60 18.32 12.30
C PRO A 7 -6.48 18.61 13.52
N ALA A 8 -7.53 17.82 13.71
CA ALA A 8 -8.56 18.04 14.73
C ALA A 8 -8.02 18.07 16.18
N ASP A 9 -6.79 17.62 16.39
CA ASP A 9 -6.10 17.52 17.69
C ASP A 9 -5.02 18.60 17.91
N GLY A 10 -4.81 19.52 16.97
CA GLY A 10 -3.98 20.72 17.14
C GLY A 10 -2.47 20.46 17.29
N ARG A 11 -1.98 19.26 16.96
CA ARG A 11 -0.56 18.92 17.04
C ARG A 11 0.12 19.04 15.67
N PHE A 12 0.80 20.16 15.44
CA PHE A 12 1.74 20.29 14.32
C PHE A 12 2.99 19.45 14.62
N THR A 13 3.14 18.29 13.98
CA THR A 13 4.32 17.41 14.09
C THR A 13 5.49 17.87 13.20
N SER A 14 5.32 18.96 12.44
CA SER A 14 6.36 19.57 11.61
C SER A 14 6.20 21.10 11.56
N PRO A 15 7.29 21.87 11.42
CA PRO A 15 7.21 23.33 11.35
C PRO A 15 6.40 23.76 10.11
N PRO A 16 5.60 24.84 10.22
CA PRO A 16 4.74 25.29 9.13
C PRO A 16 5.53 25.68 7.88
N PRO A 17 5.05 25.34 6.67
CA PRO A 17 5.72 25.70 5.43
C PRO A 17 5.98 27.21 5.30
N ALA A 18 7.19 27.56 4.86
CA ALA A 18 7.61 28.96 4.72
C ALA A 18 7.10 29.60 3.41
N THR A 19 6.81 28.80 2.39
CA THR A 19 6.40 29.24 1.05
C THR A 19 5.15 28.52 0.57
N ARG A 20 4.46 29.10 -0.43
CA ARG A 20 3.30 28.46 -1.08
C ARG A 20 3.67 27.12 -1.71
N ASP A 21 4.85 27.02 -2.35
CA ASP A 21 5.33 25.76 -2.91
C ASP A 21 5.61 24.71 -1.84
N ALA A 22 6.17 25.11 -0.69
CA ALA A 22 6.36 24.20 0.44
C ALA A 22 5.02 23.73 1.03
N ALA A 23 4.02 24.62 1.10
CA ALA A 23 2.67 24.26 1.53
C ALA A 23 1.99 23.30 0.56
N ARG A 24 2.23 23.47 -0.75
CA ARG A 24 1.74 22.52 -1.76
C ARG A 24 2.39 21.15 -1.63
N VAL A 25 3.72 21.09 -1.48
CA VAL A 25 4.46 19.82 -1.32
C VAL A 25 3.99 19.08 -0.07
N ALA A 26 3.76 19.79 1.01
CA ALA A 26 3.31 19.18 2.25
C ALA A 26 1.82 18.73 2.13
N ALA A 27 0.96 19.47 1.43
CA ALA A 27 -0.39 19.02 1.09
C ALA A 27 -0.41 17.73 0.25
N PHE A 28 0.56 17.56 -0.67
CA PHE A 28 0.73 16.30 -1.40
C PHE A 28 1.11 15.15 -0.48
N ALA A 29 2.00 15.39 0.48
CA ALA A 29 2.39 14.38 1.44
C ALA A 29 1.22 13.96 2.35
N GLU A 30 0.40 14.90 2.80
CA GLU A 30 -0.78 14.61 3.60
C GLU A 30 -1.83 13.83 2.80
N ALA A 31 -2.08 14.21 1.54
CA ALA A 31 -2.97 13.47 0.66
C ALA A 31 -2.52 12.01 0.44
N VAL A 32 -1.23 11.80 0.19
CA VAL A 32 -0.64 10.45 0.03
C VAL A 32 -0.70 9.66 1.34
N ALA A 33 -0.48 10.30 2.49
CA ALA A 33 -0.58 9.68 3.81
C ALA A 33 -2.02 9.27 4.15
N ALA A 34 -3.01 10.11 3.83
CA ALA A 34 -4.43 9.80 4.00
C ALA A 34 -4.83 8.60 3.13
N GLU A 35 -4.40 8.60 1.87
CA GLU A 35 -4.65 7.50 0.93
C GLU A 35 -4.02 6.17 1.40
N ALA A 36 -2.78 6.22 1.89
CA ALA A 36 -2.12 5.06 2.46
C ALA A 36 -2.86 4.54 3.70
N SER A 37 -3.32 5.44 4.58
CA SER A 37 -4.11 5.07 5.77
C SER A 37 -5.41 4.37 5.39
N ASP A 38 -6.14 4.91 4.42
CA ASP A 38 -7.39 4.33 3.92
C ASP A 38 -7.17 2.92 3.33
N LEU A 39 -6.13 2.75 2.50
CA LEU A 39 -5.73 1.45 1.94
C LEU A 39 -5.34 0.39 2.98
N THR A 40 -4.98 0.80 4.20
CA THR A 40 -4.69 -0.15 5.30
C THR A 40 -5.88 -0.43 6.22
N HIS A 41 -7.04 0.20 5.98
CA HIS A 41 -8.27 0.04 6.76
C HIS A 41 -8.09 0.14 8.29
N GLY A 42 -7.15 0.98 8.75
CA GLY A 42 -6.87 1.17 10.18
C GLY A 42 -6.22 -0.04 10.89
N GLY A 43 -5.78 -1.05 10.15
CA GLY A 43 -5.12 -2.24 10.71
C GLY A 43 -3.66 -2.02 11.15
N ILE A 44 -3.09 -0.85 10.85
CA ILE A 44 -1.69 -0.52 11.11
C ILE A 44 -1.53 0.16 12.48
N PRO A 45 -0.58 -0.28 13.34
CA PRO A 45 -0.29 0.40 14.61
C PRO A 45 0.15 1.86 14.40
N GLU A 46 -0.21 2.75 15.33
CA GLU A 46 0.05 4.19 15.23
C GLU A 46 1.54 4.51 15.04
N GLU A 47 2.42 3.85 15.80
CA GLU A 47 3.88 4.00 15.68
C GLU A 47 4.40 3.69 14.27
N ARG A 48 3.78 2.72 13.61
CA ARG A 48 4.15 2.29 12.26
C ARG A 48 3.56 3.22 11.21
N LEU A 49 2.37 3.76 11.45
CA LEU A 49 1.75 4.77 10.59
C LEU A 49 2.60 6.05 10.55
N VAL A 50 3.14 6.48 11.69
CA VAL A 50 4.06 7.64 11.74
C VAL A 50 5.29 7.40 10.85
N LEU A 51 5.94 6.25 10.97
CA LEU A 51 7.11 5.91 10.15
C LEU A 51 6.77 5.76 8.67
N LEU A 52 5.58 5.23 8.35
CA LEU A 52 5.09 5.14 6.97
C LEU A 52 4.91 6.52 6.36
N ARG A 53 4.34 7.48 7.09
CA ARG A 53 4.20 8.87 6.64
C ARG A 53 5.56 9.49 6.36
N GLU A 54 6.50 9.38 7.29
CA GLU A 54 7.86 9.90 7.11
C GLU A 54 8.58 9.27 5.90
N HIS A 55 8.33 7.99 5.62
CA HIS A 55 8.87 7.29 4.45
C HIS A 55 8.27 7.79 3.12
N LEU A 56 6.97 8.12 3.09
CA LEU A 56 6.28 8.55 1.88
C LEU A 56 6.54 10.02 1.53
N VAL A 57 6.75 10.89 2.52
CA VAL A 57 6.92 12.35 2.35
C VAL A 57 7.97 12.72 1.27
N PRO A 58 9.20 12.17 1.28
CA PRO A 58 10.22 12.56 0.29
C PRO A 58 9.85 12.22 -1.16
N GLY A 59 8.94 11.25 -1.36
CA GLY A 59 8.47 10.79 -2.66
C GLY A 59 7.04 11.19 -3.00
N ALA A 60 6.36 11.96 -2.14
CA ALA A 60 4.92 12.23 -2.25
C ALA A 60 4.49 12.73 -3.64
N THR A 61 5.25 13.66 -4.21
CA THR A 61 4.98 14.21 -5.56
C THR A 61 4.93 13.15 -6.65
N SER A 62 5.67 12.04 -6.52
CA SER A 62 5.68 10.96 -7.53
C SER A 62 4.37 10.15 -7.55
N PHE A 63 3.58 10.23 -6.47
CA PHE A 63 2.28 9.59 -6.37
C PHE A 63 1.13 10.52 -6.81
N VAL A 64 1.38 11.80 -7.09
CA VAL A 64 0.33 12.75 -7.48
C VAL A 64 0.08 12.66 -8.99
N VAL A 65 -1.17 12.40 -9.37
CA VAL A 65 -1.62 12.40 -10.78
C VAL A 65 -1.95 13.81 -11.23
N SER A 66 -2.74 14.52 -10.43
CA SER A 66 -3.17 15.89 -10.71
C SER A 66 -3.49 16.62 -9.40
N TYR A 67 -3.57 17.95 -9.44
CA TYR A 67 -4.02 18.74 -8.31
C TYR A 67 -4.67 20.04 -8.78
N SER A 68 -5.52 20.61 -7.93
CA SER A 68 -6.18 21.90 -8.11
C SER A 68 -6.07 22.72 -6.82
N GLU A 69 -5.62 23.96 -6.92
CA GLU A 69 -5.62 24.88 -5.77
C GLU A 69 -7.00 25.51 -5.63
N LEU A 70 -7.69 25.19 -4.53
CA LEU A 70 -9.06 25.64 -4.27
C LEU A 70 -9.11 27.07 -3.72
N GLY A 71 -8.04 27.53 -3.06
CA GLY A 71 -7.96 28.88 -2.54
C GLY A 71 -6.91 29.05 -1.45
N VAL A 72 -6.74 30.29 -1.02
CA VAL A 72 -5.89 30.65 0.11
C VAL A 72 -6.75 31.43 1.11
N GLU A 73 -6.80 30.95 2.34
CA GLU A 73 -7.51 31.60 3.43
C GLU A 73 -6.52 32.23 4.42
N GLU A 74 -6.88 33.39 4.97
CA GLU A 74 -6.15 34.00 6.08
C GLU A 74 -6.65 33.36 7.39
N ALA A 75 -5.75 32.74 8.15
CA ALA A 75 -6.05 32.12 9.44
C ALA A 75 -5.26 32.80 10.56
N PRO A 76 -5.72 32.74 11.83
CA PRO A 76 -4.96 33.25 12.96
C PRO A 76 -3.60 32.54 13.06
N GLY A 77 -2.53 33.23 12.66
CA GLY A 77 -1.17 32.69 12.63
C GLY A 77 -0.54 32.55 11.24
N GLY A 78 -1.30 32.68 10.14
CA GLY A 78 -0.74 32.56 8.79
C GLY A 78 -1.76 32.41 7.65
N LYS A 79 -1.30 31.86 6.53
CA LYS A 79 -2.12 31.57 5.35
C LYS A 79 -2.33 30.05 5.24
N VAL A 80 -3.56 29.63 4.98
CA VAL A 80 -3.88 28.22 4.70
C VAL A 80 -4.08 28.05 3.21
N LEU A 81 -3.39 27.08 2.62
CA LEU A 81 -3.57 26.70 1.21
C LEU A 81 -4.45 25.45 1.13
N SER A 82 -5.59 25.57 0.48
CA SER A 82 -6.49 24.44 0.22
C SER A 82 -6.19 23.86 -1.15
N VAL A 83 -5.84 22.57 -1.21
CA VAL A 83 -5.49 21.86 -2.44
C VAL A 83 -6.32 20.59 -2.53
N ASP A 84 -6.98 20.39 -3.67
CA ASP A 84 -7.54 19.11 -4.06
C ASP A 84 -6.48 18.30 -4.81
N VAL A 85 -6.22 17.07 -4.37
CA VAL A 85 -5.09 16.27 -4.85
C VAL A 85 -5.60 14.90 -5.29
N GLN A 86 -5.40 14.59 -6.56
CA GLN A 86 -5.66 13.26 -7.10
C GLN A 86 -4.40 12.40 -6.95
N VAL A 87 -4.48 11.39 -6.08
CA VAL A 87 -3.38 10.46 -5.81
C VAL A 87 -3.50 9.20 -6.66
N ASN A 88 -2.37 8.70 -7.16
CA ASN A 88 -2.25 7.41 -7.81
C ASN A 88 -2.32 6.30 -6.76
N ARG A 89 -3.55 5.90 -6.41
CA ARG A 89 -3.85 4.86 -5.42
C ARG A 89 -3.13 3.54 -5.71
N ASP A 90 -2.98 3.17 -6.99
CA ASP A 90 -2.28 1.94 -7.38
C ASP A 90 -0.79 2.00 -7.07
N ALA A 91 -0.14 3.13 -7.32
CA ALA A 91 1.27 3.34 -6.97
C ALA A 91 1.48 3.33 -5.45
N VAL A 92 0.58 3.95 -4.68
CA VAL A 92 0.61 3.88 -3.21
C VAL A 92 0.44 2.43 -2.74
N ARG A 93 -0.53 1.69 -3.30
CA ARG A 93 -0.74 0.27 -2.96
C ARG A 93 0.49 -0.58 -3.26
N GLN A 94 1.14 -0.36 -4.41
CA GLN A 94 2.38 -1.05 -4.76
C GLN A 94 3.50 -0.75 -3.76
N GLU A 95 3.62 0.51 -3.32
CA GLU A 95 4.59 0.90 -2.30
C GLU A 95 4.29 0.22 -0.95
N LEU A 96 3.03 0.16 -0.52
CA LEU A 96 2.63 -0.56 0.71
C LEU A 96 2.96 -2.06 0.62
N ARG A 97 2.71 -2.70 -0.53
CA ARG A 97 3.09 -4.11 -0.76
C ARG A 97 4.60 -4.28 -0.72
N ARG A 98 5.36 -3.34 -1.28
CA ARG A 98 6.83 -3.35 -1.28
C ARG A 98 7.38 -3.19 0.14
N LEU A 99 6.75 -2.38 0.98
CA LEU A 99 7.06 -2.26 2.41
C LEU A 99 6.60 -3.47 3.24
N GLY A 100 5.92 -4.44 2.61
CA GLY A 100 5.39 -5.62 3.28
C GLY A 100 4.22 -5.32 4.21
N ILE A 101 3.59 -4.13 4.13
CA ILE A 101 2.51 -3.73 5.04
C ILE A 101 1.43 -4.81 5.09
N PRO A 102 0.81 -5.25 3.97
CA PRO A 102 -0.28 -6.23 4.03
C PRO A 102 0.15 -7.58 4.62
N ALA A 103 1.40 -7.99 4.36
CA ALA A 103 1.94 -9.28 4.81
C ALA A 103 2.27 -9.29 6.32
N THR A 104 2.47 -8.12 6.93
CA THR A 104 2.93 -8.01 8.33
C THR A 104 1.97 -7.22 9.22
N LEU A 105 0.72 -7.00 8.77
CA LEU A 105 -0.33 -6.38 9.60
C LEU A 105 -0.66 -7.22 10.84
N SER A 106 -0.80 -8.55 10.68
CA SER A 106 -1.22 -9.42 11.79
C SER A 106 -0.07 -9.97 12.62
N VAL A 107 1.04 -10.36 11.97
CA VAL A 107 2.19 -10.98 12.64
C VAL A 107 3.49 -10.46 12.03
N PRO A 108 4.43 -9.95 12.84
CA PRO A 108 5.74 -9.55 12.34
C PRO A 108 6.53 -10.73 11.78
N VAL A 109 7.26 -10.51 10.69
CA VAL A 109 8.15 -11.53 10.11
C VAL A 109 9.44 -11.61 10.93
N GLY A 110 9.72 -12.79 11.47
CA GLY A 110 10.98 -13.09 12.15
C GLY A 110 12.13 -13.31 11.17
N TYR A 111 13.33 -12.84 11.50
CA TYR A 111 14.56 -13.18 10.78
C TYR A 111 15.73 -13.43 11.74
N LYS A 112 16.61 -14.36 11.40
CA LYS A 112 17.84 -14.63 12.12
C LYS A 112 18.89 -13.58 11.76
N PRO A 113 19.33 -12.73 12.71
CA PRO A 113 20.30 -11.69 12.42
C PRO A 113 21.73 -12.25 12.37
N VAL A 114 22.50 -11.83 11.37
CA VAL A 114 23.94 -12.02 11.29
C VAL A 114 24.55 -10.65 10.98
N TYR A 115 25.00 -9.97 12.02
CA TYR A 115 25.52 -8.62 11.91
C TYR A 115 27.05 -8.63 11.92
N GLY A 116 27.66 -7.96 10.95
CA GLY A 116 29.07 -7.58 11.02
C GLY A 116 29.30 -6.45 12.02
N THR A 117 30.46 -5.80 11.93
CA THR A 117 30.72 -4.60 12.73
C THR A 117 29.87 -3.44 12.21
N LEU A 118 28.87 -3.03 13.00
CA LEU A 118 27.99 -1.92 12.66
C LEU A 118 28.39 -0.66 13.44
N PRO A 119 28.26 0.55 12.85
CA PRO A 119 28.41 1.78 13.59
C PRO A 119 27.27 1.95 14.62
N SER A 120 27.50 2.72 15.69
CA SER A 120 26.56 2.83 16.81
C SER A 120 25.19 3.40 16.43
N GLU A 121 25.16 4.34 15.49
CA GLU A 121 23.95 4.97 14.96
C GLU A 121 23.06 4.01 14.15
N ALA A 122 23.60 2.86 13.74
CA ALA A 122 22.86 1.85 12.98
C ALA A 122 21.65 1.30 13.75
N TRP A 123 21.77 1.19 15.07
CA TRP A 123 20.78 0.50 15.89
C TRP A 123 19.46 1.25 15.97
N GLU A 124 19.50 2.58 16.01
CA GLU A 124 18.29 3.41 15.99
C GLU A 124 17.59 3.30 14.64
N ALA A 125 18.34 3.42 13.54
CA ALA A 125 17.80 3.27 12.19
C ALA A 125 17.22 1.87 11.96
N LEU A 126 17.88 0.81 12.45
CA LEU A 126 17.37 -0.56 12.40
C LEU A 126 16.05 -0.71 13.17
N GLY A 127 15.94 -0.13 14.37
CA GLY A 127 14.70 -0.15 15.15
C GLY A 127 13.52 0.45 14.39
N ARG A 128 13.72 1.61 13.74
CA ARG A 128 12.70 2.24 12.89
C ARG A 128 12.35 1.37 11.69
N LEU A 129 13.32 0.76 11.04
CA LEU A 129 13.09 -0.14 9.91
C LEU A 129 12.34 -1.42 10.32
N HIS A 130 12.58 -1.95 11.52
CA HIS A 130 11.84 -3.10 12.06
C HIS A 130 10.37 -2.78 12.24
N VAL A 131 10.05 -1.62 12.83
CA VAL A 131 8.67 -1.17 12.99
C VAL A 131 8.02 -0.93 11.63
N LEU A 132 8.65 -0.15 10.73
CA LEU A 132 8.10 0.19 9.41
C LEU A 132 7.76 -1.05 8.56
N TYR A 133 8.66 -2.05 8.51
CA TYR A 133 8.44 -3.27 7.71
C TYR A 133 7.67 -4.35 8.46
N GLY A 134 7.43 -4.18 9.77
CA GLY A 134 6.84 -5.22 10.61
C GLY A 134 7.71 -6.48 10.64
N VAL A 135 9.01 -6.31 10.83
CA VAL A 135 9.98 -7.41 10.93
C VAL A 135 10.72 -7.35 12.24
N ARG A 136 11.18 -8.50 12.75
CA ARG A 136 11.89 -8.55 14.03
C ARG A 136 13.02 -9.58 14.02
N PRO A 137 14.13 -9.32 14.74
CA PRO A 137 15.14 -10.35 14.98
C PRO A 137 14.54 -11.52 15.76
N ASP A 138 14.79 -12.73 15.28
CA ASP A 138 14.41 -14.00 15.89
C ASP A 138 15.46 -15.05 15.52
N SER A 139 16.24 -15.51 16.51
CA SER A 139 17.31 -16.50 16.30
C SER A 139 16.83 -17.85 15.76
N GLY A 140 15.54 -18.17 15.94
CA GLY A 140 14.91 -19.40 15.44
C GLY A 140 14.32 -19.25 14.04
N ALA A 141 14.31 -18.06 13.46
CA ALA A 141 13.71 -17.83 12.15
C ALA A 141 14.52 -18.46 11.02
N ARG A 142 13.81 -18.98 10.02
CA ARG A 142 14.40 -19.58 8.82
C ARG A 142 15.07 -18.55 7.91
N LEU A 143 14.51 -17.34 7.82
CA LEU A 143 15.05 -16.25 7.02
C LEU A 143 16.28 -15.69 7.72
N GLU A 144 17.47 -15.82 7.12
CA GLU A 144 18.70 -15.22 7.65
C GLU A 144 18.95 -13.87 6.97
N LEU A 145 19.17 -12.82 7.78
CA LEU A 145 19.60 -11.51 7.31
C LEU A 145 21.06 -11.30 7.68
N ARG A 146 21.89 -11.07 6.67
CA ARG A 146 23.27 -10.61 6.86
C ARG A 146 23.34 -9.11 6.61
N LEU A 147 23.89 -8.37 7.56
CA LEU A 147 24.09 -6.92 7.46
C LEU A 147 25.54 -6.57 7.75
N GLU A 148 26.16 -5.87 6.81
CA GLU A 148 27.54 -5.42 6.92
C GLU A 148 27.64 -3.94 6.54
N TYR A 149 28.56 -3.24 7.21
CA TYR A 149 28.95 -1.89 6.84
C TYR A 149 30.46 -1.86 6.58
N ALA A 150 30.83 -1.68 5.32
CA ALA A 150 32.22 -1.66 4.90
C ALA A 150 32.40 -0.66 3.74
N ASN A 151 33.54 0.02 3.69
CA ASN A 151 33.86 0.97 2.62
C ASN A 151 32.78 2.06 2.40
N LYS A 152 32.14 2.51 3.48
CA LYS A 152 31.02 3.48 3.47
C LYS A 152 29.77 2.99 2.71
N LEU A 153 29.61 1.68 2.58
CA LEU A 153 28.46 1.04 1.97
C LEU A 153 27.82 0.06 2.95
N TRP A 154 26.50 0.10 2.98
CA TRP A 154 25.65 -0.89 3.60
C TRP A 154 25.41 -2.02 2.62
N ALA A 155 25.61 -3.26 3.07
CA ALA A 155 25.32 -4.46 2.32
C ALA A 155 24.35 -5.34 3.10
N ILE A 156 23.25 -5.76 2.45
CA ILE A 156 22.24 -6.64 3.02
C ILE A 156 22.07 -7.86 2.13
N SER A 157 22.08 -9.04 2.75
CA SER A 157 21.73 -10.30 2.08
C SER A 157 20.63 -11.02 2.84
N LEU A 158 19.54 -11.34 2.17
CA LEU A 158 18.45 -12.16 2.72
C LEU A 158 18.53 -13.58 2.14
N HIS A 159 18.59 -14.58 3.03
CA HIS A 159 18.64 -16.00 2.69
C HIS A 159 17.40 -16.71 3.26
N ASP A 160 16.49 -17.14 2.39
CA ASP A 160 15.31 -17.94 2.75
C ASP A 160 15.56 -19.47 2.65
N GLY A 161 16.77 -19.85 2.23
CA GLY A 161 17.18 -21.23 2.00
C GLY A 161 16.59 -21.85 0.73
N ALA A 162 15.90 -21.07 -0.12
CA ALA A 162 15.24 -21.53 -1.33
C ALA A 162 15.63 -20.63 -2.52
N GLY A 163 16.90 -20.71 -2.93
CA GLY A 163 17.42 -20.00 -4.12
C GLY A 163 18.62 -19.10 -3.82
N ALA A 164 18.93 -18.24 -4.78
CA ALA A 164 19.99 -17.24 -4.62
C ALA A 164 19.58 -16.18 -3.59
N PRO A 165 20.52 -15.68 -2.76
CA PRO A 165 20.20 -14.63 -1.80
C PRO A 165 19.75 -13.35 -2.49
N ARG A 166 18.80 -12.65 -1.86
CA ARG A 166 18.44 -11.28 -2.27
C ARG A 166 19.49 -10.34 -1.69
N PHE A 167 20.32 -9.79 -2.56
CA PHE A 167 21.41 -8.89 -2.20
C PHE A 167 21.08 -7.45 -2.56
N ALA A 168 21.38 -6.51 -1.67
CA ALA A 168 21.33 -5.09 -1.96
C ALA A 168 22.47 -4.34 -1.28
N GLN A 169 22.93 -3.27 -1.94
CA GLN A 169 23.90 -2.35 -1.38
C GLN A 169 23.52 -0.89 -1.64
N ALA A 170 23.86 0.00 -0.70
CA ALA A 170 23.65 1.43 -0.82
C ALA A 170 24.54 2.22 0.15
N ALA A 171 24.64 3.53 -0.05
CA ALA A 171 25.35 4.43 0.85
C ALA A 171 24.60 4.68 2.17
N LYS A 172 23.27 4.51 2.17
CA LYS A 172 22.41 4.61 3.35
C LYS A 172 21.79 3.27 3.71
N LEU A 173 21.63 3.01 5.01
CA LEU A 173 21.06 1.76 5.50
C LEU A 173 19.63 1.56 4.99
N GLU A 174 18.82 2.61 5.07
CA GLU A 174 17.42 2.63 4.67
C GLU A 174 17.27 2.24 3.20
N GLU A 175 18.15 2.77 2.32
CA GLU A 175 18.13 2.45 0.90
C GLU A 175 18.49 0.99 0.61
N ALA A 176 19.52 0.45 1.28
CA ALA A 176 19.91 -0.96 1.15
C ALA A 176 18.80 -1.88 1.66
N TRP A 177 18.22 -1.53 2.81
CA TRP A 177 17.12 -2.26 3.45
C TRP A 177 15.90 -2.30 2.55
N ASN A 178 15.54 -1.12 2.03
CA ASN A 178 14.40 -0.93 1.14
C ASN A 178 14.50 -1.75 -0.15
N LYS A 179 15.70 -1.89 -0.71
CA LYS A 179 15.94 -2.75 -1.87
C LYS A 179 15.84 -4.23 -1.53
N ALA A 180 16.52 -4.68 -0.47
CA ALA A 180 16.55 -6.09 -0.09
C ALA A 180 15.16 -6.60 0.33
N TRP A 181 14.57 -5.98 1.35
CA TRP A 181 13.24 -6.36 1.86
C TRP A 181 12.13 -6.05 0.86
N GLY A 182 12.23 -4.93 0.14
CA GLY A 182 11.26 -4.58 -0.90
C GLY A 182 11.15 -5.64 -1.99
N SER A 183 12.28 -6.21 -2.40
CA SER A 183 12.28 -7.32 -3.37
C SER A 183 11.68 -8.62 -2.81
N LEU A 184 11.87 -8.90 -1.51
CA LEU A 184 11.29 -10.07 -0.86
C LEU A 184 9.76 -9.94 -0.80
N PHE A 185 9.25 -8.83 -0.28
CA PHE A 185 7.81 -8.62 -0.13
C PHE A 185 7.10 -8.46 -1.46
N ALA A 186 7.71 -7.82 -2.46
CA ALA A 186 7.16 -7.77 -3.80
C ALA A 186 7.01 -9.17 -4.42
N ALA A 187 8.01 -10.06 -4.24
CA ALA A 187 7.93 -11.44 -4.72
C ALA A 187 6.86 -12.26 -3.98
N GLN A 188 6.71 -12.06 -2.67
CA GLN A 188 5.65 -12.69 -1.88
C GLN A 188 4.26 -12.21 -2.33
N ALA A 189 4.09 -10.90 -2.51
CA ALA A 189 2.83 -10.33 -2.99
C ALA A 189 2.46 -10.86 -4.38
N ALA A 190 3.42 -10.97 -5.30
CA ALA A 190 3.17 -11.55 -6.62
C ALA A 190 2.71 -13.03 -6.52
N SER A 191 3.30 -13.80 -5.61
CA SER A 191 2.95 -15.21 -5.39
C SER A 191 1.59 -15.39 -4.71
N SER A 192 1.26 -14.51 -3.75
CA SER A 192 -0.04 -14.53 -3.07
C SER A 192 -1.18 -14.15 -4.01
N VAL A 193 -0.98 -13.11 -4.84
CA VAL A 193 -1.94 -12.69 -5.88
C VAL A 193 -2.22 -13.86 -6.84
N GLN A 194 -1.20 -14.62 -7.23
CA GLN A 194 -1.39 -15.77 -8.10
C GLN A 194 -2.19 -16.91 -7.43
N THR A 195 -2.10 -17.02 -6.10
CA THR A 195 -2.82 -18.03 -5.31
C THR A 195 -4.24 -17.57 -4.92
N SER A 196 -4.51 -16.26 -4.89
CA SER A 196 -5.81 -15.66 -4.54
C SER A 196 -6.58 -15.08 -5.73
N SER A 197 -6.14 -15.36 -6.96
CA SER A 197 -6.83 -14.93 -8.18
C SER A 197 -7.96 -15.90 -8.53
N VAL A 198 -9.17 -15.36 -8.66
CA VAL A 198 -10.40 -16.12 -8.93
C VAL A 198 -11.09 -15.50 -10.14
N VAL A 199 -11.69 -16.34 -10.98
CA VAL A 199 -12.56 -15.89 -12.08
C VAL A 199 -13.98 -15.74 -11.54
N LEU A 200 -14.44 -14.51 -11.46
CA LEU A 200 -15.83 -14.15 -11.14
C LEU A 200 -16.63 -14.08 -12.44
N GLY A 201 -17.63 -14.93 -12.58
CA GLY A 201 -18.63 -14.84 -13.65
C GLY A 201 -19.96 -14.36 -13.07
N VAL A 202 -20.59 -13.39 -13.71
CA VAL A 202 -21.93 -12.92 -13.34
C VAL A 202 -22.80 -12.83 -14.58
N GLU A 203 -24.06 -13.22 -14.44
CA GLU A 203 -25.02 -13.31 -15.54
C GLU A 203 -26.41 -12.84 -15.12
N GLY A 204 -27.22 -12.45 -16.12
CA GLY A 204 -28.61 -12.05 -15.95
C GLY A 204 -28.88 -10.56 -16.16
N TRP A 205 -27.91 -9.80 -16.68
CA TRP A 205 -28.16 -8.42 -17.06
C TRP A 205 -28.96 -8.32 -18.35
N PHE A 206 -29.82 -7.31 -18.45
CA PHE A 206 -30.60 -7.02 -19.66
C PHE A 206 -29.95 -5.92 -20.52
N THR A 207 -29.04 -5.14 -19.94
CA THR A 207 -28.35 -4.02 -20.61
C THR A 207 -26.85 -4.02 -20.29
N PRO A 208 -26.00 -3.52 -21.20
CA PRO A 208 -24.56 -3.39 -20.97
C PRO A 208 -24.23 -2.49 -19.77
N ASP A 209 -25.05 -1.47 -19.53
CA ASP A 209 -24.92 -0.52 -18.42
C ASP A 209 -24.87 -1.24 -17.06
N GLY A 210 -25.56 -2.39 -16.93
CA GLY A 210 -25.52 -3.20 -15.71
C GLY A 210 -24.15 -3.83 -15.46
N VAL A 211 -23.43 -4.19 -16.52
CA VAL A 211 -22.07 -4.75 -16.45
C VAL A 211 -21.08 -3.65 -16.06
N GLU A 212 -21.20 -2.47 -16.67
CA GLU A 212 -20.33 -1.32 -16.39
C GLU A 212 -20.52 -0.80 -14.95
N ALA A 213 -21.77 -0.70 -14.49
CA ALA A 213 -22.07 -0.30 -13.11
C ALA A 213 -21.53 -1.32 -12.10
N PHE A 214 -21.56 -2.62 -12.44
CA PHE A 214 -21.00 -3.65 -11.60
C PHE A 214 -19.46 -3.62 -11.58
N ASP A 215 -18.82 -3.37 -12.72
CA ASP A 215 -17.36 -3.21 -12.81
C ASP A 215 -16.88 -2.03 -11.95
N THR A 216 -17.54 -0.88 -12.06
CA THR A 216 -17.27 0.31 -11.22
C THR A 216 -17.41 -0.03 -9.73
N MET A 217 -18.48 -0.71 -9.35
CA MET A 217 -18.71 -1.10 -7.95
C MET A 217 -17.66 -2.10 -7.46
N LEU A 218 -17.24 -3.08 -8.28
CA LEU A 218 -16.18 -4.01 -7.90
C LEU A 218 -14.85 -3.30 -7.63
N LEU A 219 -14.54 -2.22 -8.38
CA LEU A 219 -13.36 -1.40 -8.14
C LEU A 219 -13.40 -0.64 -6.80
N GLU A 220 -14.60 -0.33 -6.30
CA GLU A 220 -14.79 0.32 -4.99
C GLU A 220 -14.63 -0.66 -3.82
N TRP A 221 -14.74 -1.98 -4.05
CA TRP A 221 -14.64 -3.03 -3.03
C TRP A 221 -13.18 -3.32 -2.60
N THR A 222 -12.39 -2.26 -2.39
CA THR A 222 -10.95 -2.33 -2.07
C THR A 222 -10.63 -3.02 -0.74
N ASP A 223 -11.62 -3.19 0.14
CA ASP A 223 -11.49 -3.87 1.43
C ASP A 223 -11.69 -5.39 1.34
N VAL A 224 -12.15 -5.91 0.20
CA VAL A 224 -12.33 -7.36 -0.05
C VAL A 224 -11.61 -7.82 -1.32
N LEU A 225 -11.31 -6.91 -2.23
CA LEU A 225 -10.62 -7.15 -3.50
C LEU A 225 -9.33 -6.33 -3.58
N ASP A 226 -8.25 -6.98 -3.97
CA ASP A 226 -6.92 -6.39 -4.17
C ASP A 226 -6.67 -5.94 -5.62
N GLY A 227 -7.57 -6.35 -6.54
CA GLY A 227 -7.52 -6.01 -7.95
C GLY A 227 -8.66 -6.65 -8.72
N VAL A 228 -9.17 -5.92 -9.72
CA VAL A 228 -10.28 -6.33 -10.58
C VAL A 228 -9.90 -6.05 -12.02
N SER A 229 -10.17 -7.00 -12.92
CA SER A 229 -9.94 -6.83 -14.35
C SER A 229 -11.04 -7.56 -15.11
N LEU A 230 -11.83 -6.80 -15.87
CA LEU A 230 -12.82 -7.35 -16.80
C LEU A 230 -12.10 -8.12 -17.92
N GLN A 231 -12.40 -9.42 -18.03
CA GLN A 231 -11.85 -10.27 -19.10
C GLN A 231 -12.72 -10.24 -20.35
N ASP A 232 -14.02 -10.49 -20.20
CA ASP A 232 -14.95 -10.47 -21.32
C ASP A 232 -16.37 -10.10 -20.90
N VAL A 233 -17.13 -9.65 -21.90
CA VAL A 233 -18.57 -9.43 -21.83
C VAL A 233 -19.18 -10.24 -22.97
N ARG A 234 -20.21 -11.03 -22.65
CA ARG A 234 -20.92 -11.86 -23.63
C ARG A 234 -22.38 -11.46 -23.68
N MET A 235 -22.86 -11.28 -24.90
CA MET A 235 -24.26 -11.00 -25.19
C MET A 235 -24.87 -12.26 -25.78
N GLU A 236 -25.83 -12.83 -25.07
CA GLU A 236 -26.54 -14.05 -25.47
C GLU A 236 -28.05 -13.80 -25.48
N SER A 237 -28.81 -14.71 -26.09
CA SER A 237 -30.28 -14.60 -26.15
C SER A 237 -30.95 -14.60 -24.77
N ALA A 238 -30.27 -15.13 -23.74
CA ALA A 238 -30.73 -15.16 -22.36
C ALA A 238 -30.38 -13.89 -21.56
N GLY A 239 -29.57 -12.98 -22.12
CA GLY A 239 -29.11 -11.77 -21.46
C GLY A 239 -27.62 -11.53 -21.66
N ILE A 240 -27.07 -10.64 -20.85
CA ILE A 240 -25.67 -10.24 -20.85
C ILE A 240 -24.99 -10.85 -19.63
N SER A 241 -23.78 -11.36 -19.84
CA SER A 241 -22.88 -11.84 -18.80
C SER A 241 -21.52 -11.18 -18.90
N GLY A 242 -20.81 -11.12 -17.78
CA GLY A 242 -19.44 -10.62 -17.70
C GLY A 242 -18.58 -11.59 -16.92
N ARG A 243 -17.28 -11.60 -17.24
CA ARG A 243 -16.28 -12.34 -16.48
C ARG A 243 -15.14 -11.42 -16.09
N TRP A 244 -14.76 -11.50 -14.83
CA TRP A 244 -13.68 -10.74 -14.22
C TRP A 244 -12.62 -11.68 -13.68
N THR A 245 -11.37 -11.26 -13.76
CA THR A 245 -10.33 -11.75 -12.86
C THR A 245 -10.32 -10.86 -11.65
N VAL A 246 -10.57 -11.43 -10.48
CA VAL A 246 -10.49 -10.72 -9.21
C VAL A 246 -9.37 -11.31 -8.37
N THR A 247 -8.61 -10.44 -7.70
CA THR A 247 -7.65 -10.85 -6.68
C THR A 247 -8.32 -10.65 -5.34
N VAL A 248 -8.52 -11.74 -4.60
CA VAL A 248 -9.37 -11.75 -3.41
C VAL A 248 -8.53 -11.59 -2.15
N LEU A 249 -8.88 -10.62 -1.30
CA LEU A 249 -8.29 -10.45 0.04
C LEU A 249 -9.01 -11.34 1.06
N ASP A 250 -10.35 -11.35 0.99
CA ASP A 250 -11.23 -12.13 1.87
C ASP A 250 -12.36 -12.77 1.05
N LYS A 251 -12.25 -14.10 0.85
CA LYS A 251 -13.21 -14.85 0.02
C LYS A 251 -14.59 -14.93 0.65
N ALA A 252 -14.67 -15.10 1.98
CA ALA A 252 -15.96 -15.21 2.67
C ALA A 252 -16.73 -13.88 2.61
N ARG A 253 -16.02 -12.76 2.79
CA ARG A 253 -16.61 -11.42 2.74
C ARG A 253 -16.99 -11.01 1.32
N LEU A 254 -16.17 -11.38 0.33
CA LEU A 254 -16.52 -11.24 -1.09
C LEU A 254 -17.80 -12.03 -1.44
N GLU A 255 -17.88 -13.30 -1.05
CA GLU A 255 -19.06 -14.14 -1.29
C GLU A 255 -20.32 -13.54 -0.67
N SER A 256 -20.23 -13.02 0.56
CA SER A 256 -21.35 -12.34 1.21
C SER A 256 -21.82 -11.11 0.44
N ARG A 257 -20.91 -10.25 -0.04
CA ARG A 257 -21.26 -9.07 -0.82
C ARG A 257 -21.84 -9.41 -2.19
N LEU A 258 -21.29 -10.41 -2.86
CA LEU A 258 -21.80 -10.91 -4.14
C LEU A 258 -23.21 -11.47 -3.97
N ALA A 259 -23.45 -12.26 -2.92
CA ALA A 259 -24.78 -12.79 -2.62
C ALA A 259 -25.82 -11.68 -2.40
N GLU A 260 -25.48 -10.67 -1.60
CA GLU A 260 -26.36 -9.51 -1.35
C GLU A 260 -26.63 -8.70 -2.63
N TYR A 261 -25.58 -8.43 -3.42
CA TYR A 261 -25.71 -7.69 -4.68
C TYR A 261 -26.59 -8.44 -5.69
N ALA A 262 -26.35 -9.74 -5.85
CA ALA A 262 -27.02 -10.59 -6.82
C ALA A 262 -28.50 -10.83 -6.46
N ALA A 263 -28.80 -11.08 -5.19
CA ALA A 263 -30.16 -11.31 -4.71
C ALA A 263 -31.09 -10.13 -5.01
N ASN A 264 -30.62 -8.91 -4.80
CA ASN A 264 -31.39 -7.68 -5.04
C ASN A 264 -31.67 -7.43 -6.53
N ARG A 265 -30.92 -8.04 -7.44
CA ARG A 265 -30.96 -7.76 -8.89
C ARG A 265 -31.33 -8.98 -9.74
N ARG A 266 -31.65 -10.12 -9.11
CA ARG A 266 -31.92 -11.41 -9.77
C ARG A 266 -30.79 -11.85 -10.70
N LEU A 267 -29.55 -11.54 -10.32
CA LEU A 267 -28.35 -11.97 -11.02
C LEU A 267 -27.90 -13.32 -10.46
N SER A 268 -27.17 -14.09 -11.26
CA SER A 268 -26.45 -15.28 -10.79
C SER A 268 -24.95 -15.02 -10.87
N TYR A 269 -24.19 -15.55 -9.92
CA TYR A 269 -22.73 -15.41 -9.91
C TYR A 269 -22.04 -16.75 -9.66
N SER A 270 -20.80 -16.85 -10.11
CA SER A 270 -19.92 -18.00 -9.88
C SER A 270 -18.50 -17.53 -9.62
N LEU A 271 -17.80 -18.23 -8.72
CA LEU A 271 -16.38 -18.03 -8.42
C LEU A 271 -15.64 -19.32 -8.77
N LYS A 272 -14.63 -19.24 -9.63
CA LYS A 272 -13.78 -20.38 -10.01
C LYS A 272 -12.32 -20.01 -9.80
N ASP A 273 -11.59 -20.83 -9.06
CA ASP A 273 -10.15 -20.65 -8.89
C ASP A 273 -9.47 -20.74 -10.27
N ARG A 274 -8.43 -19.93 -10.49
CA ARG A 274 -7.78 -19.79 -11.80
C ARG A 274 -6.81 -20.93 -12.12
#